data_AF-A0A9W6U2G5-F1
#
_entry.id   AF-A0A9W6U2G5-F1
#
_cell.length_a   1.000
_cell.length_b   1.000
_cell.length_c   1.000
_cell.angle_alpha   90.00
_cell.angle_beta   90.00
_cell.angle_gamma   90.00
#
_symmetry.space_group_name_H-M   'P 1'
#
loop_
_entity.id
_entity.type
_entity.pdbx_description
1 polymer ?
#
loop_
_entity_poly.entity_id
_entity_poly.type
_entity_poly.pdbx_seq_one_letter_code
_entity_poly.pdbx_strand_id
1 'polypeptide(L)'
;MANKPKNDTSANSTAADIAIAQEFQDITSPANGSIAHGPVLVVQGVNDTAIFKEVTEHAWQRACDDGSEVHLSLYPKQDHSGVLTAAAPEWLDWVDARFRGEKTVGACSKQTKSAFDYEFVRAVPEVNLATTTLN
;
A
#
# COMPACT_ATOMS: atom_id res chain seq x y z
N MET A 1 13.51 -49.44 -10.07
CA MET A 1 12.88 -48.21 -10.58
C MET A 1 13.41 -47.07 -9.74
N ALA A 2 14.32 -46.27 -10.30
CA ALA A 2 15.02 -45.20 -9.59
C ALA A 2 14.12 -43.95 -9.52
N ASN A 3 13.94 -43.42 -8.31
CA ASN A 3 13.18 -42.22 -8.06
C ASN A 3 14.03 -41.00 -8.47
N LYS A 4 13.63 -40.30 -9.53
CA LYS A 4 14.29 -39.09 -10.01
C LYS A 4 13.99 -37.94 -9.02
N PRO A 5 14.98 -37.15 -8.57
CA PRO A 5 14.69 -36.00 -7.74
C PRO A 5 13.87 -34.97 -8.54
N LYS A 6 12.75 -34.52 -7.97
CA LYS A 6 12.02 -33.35 -8.45
C LYS A 6 12.90 -32.13 -8.13
N ASN A 7 13.52 -31.58 -9.16
CA ASN A 7 14.17 -30.27 -9.07
C ASN A 7 13.04 -29.24 -8.96
N ASP A 8 12.85 -28.69 -7.77
CA ASP A 8 12.04 -27.51 -7.55
C ASP A 8 12.84 -26.30 -8.05
N THR A 9 12.47 -25.78 -9.22
CA THR A 9 13.07 -24.59 -9.86
C THR A 9 12.34 -23.31 -9.44
N SER A 10 12.05 -23.14 -8.15
CA SER A 10 11.58 -21.85 -7.62
C SER A 10 12.77 -20.90 -7.39
N ALA A 11 12.95 -20.02 -8.38
CA ALA A 11 13.69 -18.75 -8.34
C ALA A 11 15.22 -18.81 -8.10
N ASN A 12 15.98 -18.99 -9.18
CA ASN A 12 17.34 -18.45 -9.27
C ASN A 12 17.35 -17.40 -10.38
N SER A 13 16.96 -16.15 -10.05
CA SER A 13 16.98 -15.04 -11.00
C SER A 13 18.40 -14.82 -11.49
N THR A 14 18.59 -14.78 -12.82
CA THR A 14 19.90 -14.50 -13.39
C THR A 14 20.27 -13.03 -13.19
N ALA A 15 21.56 -12.69 -13.27
CA ALA A 15 21.99 -11.30 -13.24
C ALA A 15 21.32 -10.45 -14.36
N ALA A 16 21.00 -11.08 -15.49
CA ALA A 16 20.26 -10.44 -16.58
C ALA A 16 18.81 -10.13 -16.17
N ASP A 17 18.13 -11.06 -15.49
CA ASP A 17 16.75 -10.85 -15.01
C ASP A 17 16.69 -9.72 -13.97
N ILE A 18 17.68 -9.66 -13.07
CA ILE A 18 17.78 -8.56 -12.09
C ILE A 18 17.98 -7.22 -12.80
N ALA A 19 18.85 -7.16 -13.80
CA ALA A 19 19.11 -5.93 -14.55
C ALA A 19 17.86 -5.44 -15.30
N ILE A 20 17.11 -6.35 -15.94
CA ILE A 20 15.86 -6.03 -16.63
C ILE A 20 14.81 -5.53 -15.64
N ALA A 21 14.67 -6.20 -14.49
CA ALA A 21 13.74 -5.77 -13.44
C ALA A 21 14.13 -4.39 -12.89
N GLN A 22 15.43 -4.12 -12.69
CA GLN A 22 15.92 -2.83 -12.24
C GLN A 22 15.61 -1.72 -13.26
N GLU A 23 15.93 -1.93 -14.53
CA GLU A 23 15.64 -0.98 -15.60
C GLU A 23 14.14 -0.68 -15.71
N PHE A 24 13.31 -1.72 -15.64
CA PHE A 24 11.85 -1.54 -15.62
C PHE A 24 11.39 -0.70 -14.44
N GLN A 25 11.93 -0.95 -13.24
CA GLN A 25 11.59 -0.15 -12.07
C GLN A 25 12.08 1.29 -12.20
N ASP A 26 13.25 1.51 -12.78
CA ASP A 26 13.80 2.85 -12.93
C ASP A 26 12.96 3.72 -13.87
N ILE A 27 12.37 3.14 -14.93
CA ILE A 27 11.56 3.88 -15.90
C ILE A 27 10.07 3.95 -15.54
N THR A 28 9.55 3.05 -14.70
CA THR A 28 8.11 2.98 -14.40
C THR A 28 7.73 3.35 -12.98
N SER A 29 8.68 3.32 -12.02
CA SER A 29 8.36 3.57 -10.62
C SER A 29 8.06 5.05 -10.39
N PRO A 30 6.84 5.41 -9.94
CA PRO A 30 6.47 6.81 -9.69
C PRO A 30 7.29 7.46 -8.57
N ALA A 31 7.96 6.66 -7.74
CA ALA A 31 8.73 7.08 -6.57
C ALA A 31 10.26 7.03 -6.78
N ASN A 32 10.74 7.18 -8.03
CA ASN A 32 12.17 7.22 -8.36
C ASN A 32 12.66 8.67 -8.54
N GLY A 33 12.44 9.54 -7.54
CA GLY A 33 12.92 10.92 -7.53
C GLY A 33 12.06 11.94 -8.28
N SER A 34 10.90 11.53 -8.81
CA SER A 34 9.96 12.45 -9.44
C SER A 34 8.95 12.98 -8.42
N ILE A 35 8.71 14.29 -8.45
CA ILE A 35 7.80 14.97 -7.52
C ILE A 35 6.37 14.89 -8.06
N ALA A 36 5.41 14.52 -7.22
CA ALA A 36 4.01 14.56 -7.58
C ALA A 36 3.57 16.00 -7.93
N HIS A 37 2.84 16.17 -9.04
CA HIS A 37 2.36 17.49 -9.48
C HIS A 37 1.33 18.14 -8.54
N GLY A 38 0.78 17.37 -7.59
CA GLY A 38 -0.17 17.83 -6.61
C GLY A 38 -0.21 16.89 -5.40
N PRO A 39 -0.99 17.25 -4.36
CA PRO A 39 -1.05 16.46 -3.14
C PRO A 39 -1.69 15.09 -3.36
N VAL A 40 -1.10 14.07 -2.76
CA VAL A 40 -1.54 12.66 -2.87
C VAL A 40 -2.07 12.18 -1.53
N LEU A 41 -3.21 11.49 -1.54
CA LEU A 41 -3.71 10.72 -0.39
C LEU A 41 -3.36 9.26 -0.59
N VAL A 42 -2.81 8.64 0.46
CA VAL A 42 -2.56 7.20 0.56
C VAL A 42 -3.32 6.68 1.77
N VAL A 43 -4.10 5.63 1.58
CA VAL A 43 -4.82 4.93 2.66
C VAL A 43 -4.30 3.49 2.74
N GLN A 44 -4.06 2.99 3.94
CA GLN A 44 -3.45 1.68 4.15
C GLN A 44 -4.09 0.94 5.32
N GLY A 45 -4.47 -0.31 5.09
CA GLY A 45 -4.88 -1.24 6.14
C GLY A 45 -3.66 -1.71 6.94
N VAL A 46 -3.70 -1.60 8.26
CA VAL A 46 -2.58 -2.02 9.13
C VAL A 46 -2.42 -3.54 9.16
N ASN A 47 -3.50 -4.29 8.91
CA ASN A 47 -3.55 -5.74 8.88
C ASN A 47 -3.60 -6.28 7.45
N ASP A 48 -3.25 -5.46 6.45
CA ASP A 48 -3.17 -5.87 5.05
C ASP A 48 -2.10 -6.96 4.90
N THR A 49 -2.51 -8.11 4.38
CA THR A 49 -1.64 -9.26 4.13
C THR A 49 -1.17 -9.37 2.68
N ALA A 50 -1.74 -8.58 1.77
CA ALA A 50 -1.34 -8.53 0.36
C ALA A 50 -0.28 -7.45 0.14
N ILE A 51 -0.47 -6.26 0.72
CA ILE A 51 0.45 -5.13 0.68
C ILE A 51 0.78 -4.70 2.12
N PHE A 52 1.93 -5.14 2.62
CA PHE A 52 2.33 -4.84 3.99
C PHE A 52 2.52 -3.34 4.24
N LYS A 53 2.02 -2.86 5.38
CA LYS A 53 2.05 -1.43 5.74
C LYS A 53 3.47 -0.85 5.73
N GLU A 54 4.49 -1.63 6.09
CA GLU A 54 5.87 -1.18 6.18
C GLU A 54 6.41 -0.75 4.81
N VAL A 55 5.98 -1.44 3.75
CA VAL A 55 6.34 -1.10 2.36
C VAL A 55 5.70 0.22 1.96
N THR A 56 4.43 0.41 2.29
CA THR A 56 3.69 1.65 2.02
C THR A 56 4.25 2.84 2.81
N GLU A 57 4.58 2.63 4.09
CA GLU A 57 5.21 3.65 4.94
C GLU A 57 6.59 4.06 4.39
N HIS A 58 7.39 3.10 3.93
CA HIS A 58 8.67 3.39 3.30
C HIS A 58 8.52 4.16 1.98
N ALA A 59 7.54 3.79 1.14
CA ALA A 59 7.24 4.52 -0.08
C ALA A 59 6.76 5.96 0.19
N TRP A 60 5.90 6.15 1.20
CA TRP A 60 5.47 7.47 1.67
C TRP A 60 6.67 8.33 2.10
N GLN A 61 7.55 7.79 2.95
CA GLN A 61 8.71 8.54 3.44
C GLN A 61 9.63 8.97 2.29
N ARG A 62 9.95 8.07 1.35
CA ARG A 62 10.78 8.42 0.19
C ARG A 62 10.15 9.50 -0.68
N ALA A 63 8.84 9.42 -0.94
CA ALA A 63 8.14 10.45 -1.70
C ALA A 63 8.19 11.82 -1.00
N CYS A 64 8.11 11.84 0.33
CA CYS A 64 8.28 13.06 1.12
C CYS A 64 9.71 13.61 1.05
N ASP A 65 10.72 12.74 1.15
CA ASP A 65 12.13 13.13 1.05
C ASP A 65 12.46 13.70 -0.35
N ASP A 66 11.80 13.18 -1.39
CA ASP A 66 11.89 13.68 -2.77
C ASP A 66 11.12 15.01 -2.97
N GLY A 67 10.32 15.45 -1.99
CA GLY A 67 9.61 16.74 -2.01
C GLY A 67 8.14 16.69 -2.43
N SER A 68 7.55 15.50 -2.57
CA SER A 68 6.11 15.36 -2.82
C SER A 68 5.28 15.67 -1.56
N GLU A 69 4.07 16.18 -1.74
CA GLU A 69 3.09 16.29 -0.66
C GLU A 69 2.24 15.01 -0.61
N VAL A 70 2.49 14.16 0.39
CA VAL A 70 1.78 12.88 0.56
C VAL A 70 1.17 12.76 1.96
N HIS A 71 -0.13 12.50 2.00
CA HIS A 71 -0.90 12.28 3.22
C HIS A 71 -1.18 10.79 3.39
N LEU A 72 -0.57 10.16 4.39
CA LEU A 72 -0.77 8.75 4.71
C LEU A 72 -1.76 8.60 5.87
N SER A 73 -2.85 7.87 5.63
CA SER A 73 -3.82 7.45 6.64
C SER A 73 -3.74 5.95 6.87
N LEU A 74 -3.38 5.55 8.09
CA LEU A 74 -3.34 4.16 8.54
C LEU A 74 -4.64 3.78 9.23
N TYR A 75 -5.23 2.65 8.82
CA TYR A 75 -6.49 2.14 9.35
C TYR A 75 -6.26 0.84 10.13
N PRO A 76 -6.29 0.87 11.48
CA PRO A 76 -6.12 -0.32 12.31
C PRO A 76 -7.14 -1.41 12.00
N LYS A 77 -6.75 -2.68 12.16
CA LYS A 77 -7.62 -3.85 11.98
C LYS A 77 -8.22 -4.00 10.57
N GLN A 78 -7.86 -3.13 9.63
CA GLN A 78 -8.28 -3.24 8.23
C GLN A 78 -7.20 -4.00 7.45
N ASP A 79 -7.65 -4.92 6.63
CA ASP A 79 -6.85 -5.67 5.66
C ASP A 79 -6.95 -5.02 4.26
N HIS A 80 -6.65 -5.78 3.21
CA HIS A 80 -6.42 -5.28 1.86
C HIS A 80 -7.67 -4.66 1.22
N SER A 81 -8.81 -5.34 1.28
CA SER A 81 -10.08 -4.83 0.77
C SER A 81 -10.89 -4.14 1.87
N GLY A 82 -10.72 -4.52 3.15
CA GLY A 82 -11.36 -3.84 4.28
C GLY A 82 -11.07 -2.34 4.31
N VAL A 83 -9.83 -1.94 4.02
CA VAL A 83 -9.43 -0.52 4.01
C VAL A 83 -10.17 0.30 2.96
N LEU A 84 -10.57 -0.28 1.81
CA LEU A 84 -11.27 0.46 0.76
C LEU A 84 -12.60 1.04 1.24
N THR A 85 -13.35 0.25 2.02
CA THR A 85 -14.63 0.67 2.60
C THR A 85 -14.44 1.54 3.85
N ALA A 86 -13.50 1.16 4.72
CA ALA A 86 -13.18 1.90 5.94
C ALA A 86 -12.70 3.34 5.65
N ALA A 87 -11.95 3.52 4.57
CA ALA A 87 -11.43 4.81 4.16
C ALA A 87 -12.36 5.58 3.21
N ALA A 88 -13.50 5.01 2.79
CA ALA A 88 -14.39 5.63 1.82
C ALA A 88 -14.82 7.06 2.16
N PRO A 89 -15.23 7.37 3.40
CA PRO A 89 -15.56 8.75 3.76
C PRO A 89 -14.38 9.71 3.57
N GLU A 90 -13.15 9.27 3.80
CA GLU A 90 -11.95 10.10 3.65
C GLU A 90 -11.57 10.31 2.19
N TRP A 91 -11.43 9.24 1.40
CA TRP A 91 -10.93 9.42 0.03
C TRP A 91 -11.95 10.07 -0.89
N LEU A 92 -13.26 9.91 -0.62
CA LEU A 92 -14.31 10.65 -1.33
C LEU A 92 -14.25 12.15 -1.02
N ASP A 93 -14.17 12.53 0.26
CA ASP A 93 -14.04 13.93 0.68
C ASP A 93 -12.73 14.56 0.16
N TRP A 94 -11.64 13.80 0.17
CA TRP A 94 -10.35 14.23 -0.38
C TRP A 94 -10.46 14.59 -1.86
N VAL A 95 -11.05 13.71 -2.68
CA VAL A 95 -11.23 13.94 -4.12
C VAL A 95 -12.12 15.17 -4.37
N ASP A 96 -13.22 15.27 -3.63
CA ASP A 96 -14.16 16.40 -3.73
C ASP A 96 -13.49 17.74 -3.36
N ALA A 97 -12.69 17.78 -2.29
CA ALA A 97 -11.89 18.93 -1.89
C ALA A 97 -10.90 19.36 -2.98
N ARG A 98 -10.28 18.43 -3.71
CA ARG A 98 -9.40 18.73 -4.85
C ARG A 98 -10.16 19.34 -6.02
N PHE A 99 -11.34 18.82 -6.35
CA PHE A 99 -12.19 19.41 -7.38
C PHE A 99 -12.72 20.81 -7.03
N ARG A 100 -12.93 21.09 -5.74
CA ARG A 100 -13.27 22.43 -5.25
C ARG A 100 -12.08 23.40 -5.18
N GLY A 101 -10.87 22.94 -5.45
CA GLY A 101 -9.67 23.76 -5.34
C GLY A 101 -9.27 24.09 -3.90
N GLU A 102 -9.72 23.30 -2.93
CA GLU A 102 -9.33 23.48 -1.53
C GLU A 102 -7.85 23.16 -1.35
N LYS A 103 -7.14 24.11 -0.73
CA LYS A 103 -5.72 23.98 -0.44
C LYS A 103 -5.48 22.96 0.67
N THR A 104 -4.38 22.24 0.56
CA THR A 104 -3.81 21.39 1.60
C THR A 104 -2.83 22.19 2.46
N VAL A 105 -2.23 21.51 3.45
CA VAL A 105 -1.20 22.10 4.32
C VAL A 105 0.14 22.32 3.60
N GLY A 106 0.34 21.72 2.43
CA GLY A 106 1.58 21.85 1.65
C GLY A 106 2.72 20.99 2.17
N ALA A 107 2.42 19.95 2.96
CA ALA A 107 3.41 19.13 3.63
C ALA A 107 2.91 17.71 3.83
N CYS A 108 3.86 16.76 3.83
CA CYS A 108 3.54 15.38 4.17
C CYS A 108 2.93 15.24 5.57
N SER A 109 1.99 14.32 5.70
CA SER A 109 1.41 13.96 6.99
C SER A 109 1.22 12.46 7.10
N LYS A 110 1.32 11.93 8.32
CA LYS A 110 0.98 10.55 8.64
C LYS A 110 0.06 10.52 9.84
N GLN A 111 -1.06 9.84 9.72
CA GLN A 111 -2.06 9.73 10.78
C GLN A 111 -2.63 8.31 10.88
N THR A 112 -3.19 7.99 12.04
CA THR A 112 -3.95 6.75 12.26
C THR A 112 -5.40 7.11 12.47
N LYS A 113 -6.31 6.51 11.68
CA LYS A 113 -7.75 6.79 11.71
C LYS A 113 -8.52 5.54 12.09
N SER A 114 -9.53 5.73 12.93
CA SER A 114 -10.51 4.68 13.25
C SER A 114 -11.73 4.89 12.39
N ALA A 115 -12.01 3.95 11.49
CA ALA A 115 -13.22 4.01 10.65
C ALA A 115 -14.49 3.63 11.42
N PHE A 116 -14.34 2.81 12.46
CA PHE A 116 -15.44 2.23 13.20
C PHE A 116 -15.16 2.28 14.70
N ASP A 117 -16.21 2.13 15.49
CA ASP A 117 -16.07 1.67 16.85
C ASP A 117 -15.84 0.16 16.84
N TYR A 118 -14.59 -0.24 17.08
CA TYR A 118 -14.18 -1.64 16.98
C TYR A 118 -14.80 -2.55 18.04
N GLU A 119 -15.49 -2.02 19.05
CA GLU A 119 -16.30 -2.84 19.96
C GLU A 119 -17.42 -3.58 19.18
N PHE A 120 -17.93 -2.96 18.11
CA PHE A 120 -19.09 -3.45 17.37
C PHE A 120 -18.74 -4.08 16.01
N VAL A 121 -17.48 -4.03 15.58
CA VAL A 121 -17.04 -4.59 14.29
C VAL A 121 -16.87 -6.11 14.39
N ARG A 122 -17.55 -6.83 13.49
CA ARG A 122 -17.52 -8.30 13.42
C ARG A 122 -16.99 -8.84 12.08
N ALA A 123 -16.36 -8.00 11.27
CA ALA A 123 -15.84 -8.41 9.97
C ALA A 123 -14.78 -9.51 10.16
N VAL A 124 -14.92 -10.59 9.40
CA VAL A 124 -13.95 -11.68 9.36
C VAL A 124 -12.73 -11.17 8.56
N PRO A 125 -11.48 -11.47 8.98
CA PRO A 125 -10.30 -11.14 8.18
C PRO A 125 -10.38 -11.74 6.78
N GLU A 126 -9.76 -11.14 5.78
CA GLU A 126 -9.73 -11.70 4.42
C GLU A 126 -9.02 -13.04 4.32
N VAL A 127 -7.94 -13.20 5.08
CA VAL A 127 -7.17 -14.44 5.10
C VAL A 127 -7.48 -15.20 6.37
N ASN A 128 -7.91 -16.44 6.21
CA ASN A 128 -7.95 -17.39 7.30
C ASN A 128 -6.51 -17.81 7.65
N LEU A 129 -6.01 -17.31 8.77
CA LEU A 129 -4.63 -17.59 9.21
C LEU A 129 -4.39 -19.06 9.55
N ALA A 130 -5.44 -19.86 9.82
CA ALA A 130 -5.29 -21.29 10.10
C ALA A 130 -5.17 -22.13 8.82
N THR A 131 -5.82 -21.71 7.73
CA THR A 131 -5.84 -22.47 6.47
C THR A 131 -4.99 -21.82 5.37
N THR A 132 -4.55 -20.58 5.56
CA THR A 132 -3.89 -19.74 4.53
C THR A 132 -4.74 -19.62 3.26
N THR A 133 -6.06 -19.60 3.41
CA THR A 133 -7.02 -19.40 2.31
C THR A 133 -7.78 -18.10 2.50
N LEU A 134 -8.30 -17.56 1.41
CA LEU A 134 -9.26 -16.45 1.47
C LEU A 134 -10.56 -16.94 2.13
N ASN A 135 -11.19 -16.08 2.94
CA ASN A 135 -12.52 -16.30 3.50
C ASN A 135 -13.63 -15.96 2.50
#